data_AF-A0A6F9DM41-F1
#
_entry.id   AF-A0A6F9DM41-F1
#
_cell.length_a   1.000
_cell.length_b   1.000
_cell.length_c   1.000
_cell.angle_alpha   90.00
_cell.angle_beta   90.00
_cell.angle_gamma   90.00
#
_symmetry.space_group_name_H-M   'P 1'
#
loop_
_entity.id
_entity.type
_entity.pdbx_description
1 polymer ?
#
loop_
_entity_poly.entity_id
_entity_poly.type
_entity_poly.pdbx_seq_one_letter_code
_entity_poly.pdbx_strand_id
1 'polypeptide(L)'
;MGNKLASAAAPLKDIPGVKGPIEDPIEREQNRVFREVEVVVPELEFKSKLNPVPLVYSWFYYSFKIPQQFVNKLFDTISVQKPRRYFHRKLPRVPEIWECALDDMVCVYEAEKQFDRDRKVDQEVLRILNKRVQACQALNGENSNIYCAEVKELERQTENAWRIKYGDIGTTISARKVLNKQKNRFIETRYLASKNKRTETEDEP
;
A
#
# COMPACT_ATOMS: atom_id res chain seq x y z
N MET A 1 7.69 -20.74 -14.82
CA MET A 1 8.81 -20.11 -15.54
C MET A 1 8.46 -18.67 -15.86
N GLY A 2 8.66 -17.77 -14.90
CA GLY A 2 8.38 -16.33 -15.07
C GLY A 2 9.51 -15.67 -15.84
N ASN A 3 9.29 -15.37 -17.11
CA ASN A 3 10.20 -14.54 -17.89
C ASN A 3 10.16 -13.13 -17.31
N LYS A 4 11.09 -12.80 -16.41
CA LYS A 4 11.46 -11.41 -16.14
C LYS A 4 11.98 -10.85 -17.45
N LEU A 5 11.12 -10.15 -18.18
CA LEU A 5 11.52 -9.28 -19.29
C LEU A 5 12.30 -8.14 -18.64
N ALA A 6 13.60 -8.38 -18.41
CA ALA A 6 14.55 -7.35 -18.04
C ALA A 6 14.53 -6.32 -19.16
N SER A 7 14.28 -5.07 -18.80
CA SER A 7 14.45 -3.91 -19.68
C SER A 7 15.77 -4.02 -20.43
N ALA A 8 15.73 -3.85 -21.76
CA ALA A 8 16.91 -3.94 -22.64
C ALA A 8 17.92 -2.79 -22.45
N ALA A 9 17.68 -1.87 -21.51
CA ALA A 9 18.65 -0.86 -21.14
C ALA A 9 19.81 -1.52 -20.37
N ALA A 10 21.05 -1.31 -20.84
CA ALA A 10 22.24 -1.75 -20.12
C ALA A 10 22.16 -1.28 -18.64
N PRO A 11 22.35 -2.17 -17.66
CA PRO A 11 22.26 -1.79 -16.26
C PRO A 11 23.26 -0.67 -15.98
N LEU A 12 22.79 0.38 -15.32
CA LEU A 12 23.66 1.47 -14.90
C LEU A 12 24.76 0.89 -14.00
N LYS A 13 26.02 1.25 -14.28
CA LYS A 13 27.15 0.84 -13.44
C LYS A 13 26.87 1.17 -11.98
N ASP A 14 27.15 0.25 -11.06
CA ASP A 14 26.94 0.51 -9.64
C ASP A 14 27.82 1.66 -9.14
N ILE A 15 27.27 2.48 -8.24
CA ILE A 15 28.01 3.52 -7.53
C ILE A 15 28.53 2.91 -6.23
N PRO A 16 29.84 3.01 -5.91
CA PRO A 16 30.35 2.53 -4.63
C PRO A 16 29.62 3.21 -3.46
N GLY A 17 29.16 2.44 -2.49
CA GLY A 17 28.42 2.92 -1.31
C GLY A 17 26.92 3.14 -1.50
N VAL A 18 26.39 3.00 -2.72
CA VAL A 18 24.95 3.03 -2.98
C VAL A 18 24.46 1.59 -3.10
N LYS A 19 23.52 1.18 -2.23
CA LYS A 19 22.81 -0.09 -2.41
C LYS A 19 22.16 -0.05 -3.80
N GLY A 20 22.36 -1.11 -4.59
CA GLY A 20 21.96 -1.20 -6.01
C GLY A 20 20.50 -0.85 -6.26
N PRO A 21 20.01 -0.92 -7.52
CA PRO A 21 18.65 -0.47 -7.86
C PRO A 21 17.62 -1.13 -6.93
N ILE A 22 17.06 -0.32 -6.03
CA ILE A 22 16.01 -0.77 -5.12
C ILE A 22 14.75 -0.86 -5.96
N GLU A 23 14.15 -2.06 -6.02
CA GLU A 23 12.85 -2.26 -6.64
C GLU A 23 11.83 -1.30 -6.01
N ASP A 24 11.00 -0.65 -6.83
CA ASP A 24 9.97 0.26 -6.36
C ASP A 24 9.10 -0.49 -5.32
N PRO A 25 8.92 0.07 -4.11
CA PRO A 25 8.06 -0.54 -3.09
C PRO A 25 6.66 -0.88 -3.60
N ILE A 26 6.10 -0.04 -4.49
CA ILE A 26 4.77 -0.28 -5.07
C ILE A 26 4.81 -1.46 -6.01
N GLU A 27 5.83 -1.55 -6.88
CA GLU A 27 5.97 -2.66 -7.82
C GLU A 27 6.23 -3.97 -7.07
N ARG A 28 7.08 -3.95 -6.04
CA ARG A 28 7.31 -5.12 -5.18
C ARG A 28 6.02 -5.61 -4.55
N GLU A 29 5.21 -4.71 -4.00
CA GLU A 29 3.93 -5.07 -3.41
C GLU A 29 2.95 -5.58 -4.47
N GLN A 30 2.91 -4.98 -5.67
CA GLN A 30 2.09 -5.50 -6.78
C GLN A 30 2.54 -6.89 -7.22
N ASN A 31 3.84 -7.14 -7.29
CA ASN A 31 4.40 -8.43 -7.66
C ASN A 31 4.03 -9.49 -6.62
N ARG A 32 4.21 -9.19 -5.33
CA ARG A 32 3.82 -10.05 -4.22
C ARG A 32 2.34 -10.40 -4.24
N VAL A 33 1.49 -9.42 -4.54
CA VAL A 33 0.03 -9.55 -4.42
C VAL A 33 -0.61 -10.20 -5.65
N PHE A 34 -0.13 -9.90 -6.87
CA PHE A 34 -0.76 -10.33 -8.12
C PHE A 34 0.07 -11.30 -8.97
N ARG A 35 1.41 -11.24 -8.93
CA ARG A 35 2.26 -12.00 -9.86
C ARG A 35 2.87 -13.26 -9.26
N GLU A 36 3.22 -13.21 -7.99
CA GLU A 36 3.94 -14.29 -7.30
C GLU A 36 3.01 -15.25 -6.56
N VAL A 37 1.70 -15.07 -6.65
CA VAL A 37 0.75 -16.02 -6.09
C VAL A 37 0.82 -17.32 -6.90
N GLU A 38 1.16 -18.41 -6.23
CA GLU A 38 1.12 -19.75 -6.81
C GLU A 38 -0.34 -20.14 -7.06
N VAL A 39 -0.79 -19.95 -8.30
CA VAL A 39 -2.11 -20.42 -8.74
C VAL A 39 -1.96 -21.85 -9.21
N VAL A 40 -2.58 -22.79 -8.48
CA VAL A 40 -2.70 -24.19 -8.94
C VAL A 40 -3.70 -24.19 -10.08
N VAL A 41 -3.20 -24.23 -11.31
CA VAL A 41 -4.03 -24.38 -12.50
C VAL A 41 -4.31 -25.87 -12.67
N PRO A 42 -5.58 -26.31 -12.60
CA PRO A 42 -5.89 -27.72 -12.85
C PRO A 42 -5.55 -28.06 -14.30
N GLU A 43 -5.06 -29.28 -14.53
CA GLU A 43 -4.91 -29.80 -15.89
C GLU A 43 -6.30 -29.89 -16.53
N LEU A 44 -6.45 -29.25 -17.69
CA LEU A 44 -7.73 -29.20 -18.39
C LEU A 44 -7.96 -30.53 -19.13
N GLU A 45 -8.75 -31.42 -18.52
CA GLU A 45 -9.24 -32.61 -19.21
C GLU A 45 -10.48 -32.28 -20.05
N PHE A 46 -10.30 -32.24 -21.37
CA PHE A 46 -11.41 -31.97 -22.29
C PHE A 46 -12.26 -33.24 -22.49
N LYS A 47 -13.48 -33.24 -21.95
CA LYS A 47 -14.44 -34.36 -22.09
C LYS A 47 -14.90 -34.59 -23.54
N SER A 48 -14.77 -33.59 -24.42
CA SER A 48 -15.21 -33.66 -25.82
C SER A 48 -14.05 -33.41 -26.78
N LYS A 49 -14.04 -34.14 -27.91
CA LYS A 49 -13.06 -33.99 -28.99
C LYS A 49 -13.25 -32.71 -29.83
N LEU A 50 -14.39 -32.03 -29.72
CA LEU A 50 -14.74 -30.81 -30.46
C LEU A 50 -14.63 -29.56 -29.56
N ASN A 51 -13.51 -29.37 -28.87
CA ASN A 51 -13.32 -28.21 -28.01
C ASN A 51 -12.76 -26.99 -28.79
N PRO A 52 -13.47 -25.85 -28.85
CA PRO A 52 -12.98 -24.65 -29.52
C PRO A 52 -11.94 -23.85 -28.72
N VAL A 53 -11.78 -24.08 -27.40
CA VAL A 53 -10.86 -23.33 -26.53
C VAL A 53 -9.41 -23.30 -27.03
N PRO A 54 -8.76 -24.42 -27.40
CA PRO A 54 -7.38 -24.39 -27.90
C PRO A 54 -7.24 -23.60 -29.23
N LEU A 55 -8.25 -23.66 -30.11
CA LEU A 55 -8.24 -22.91 -31.36
C LEU A 55 -8.32 -21.40 -31.11
N VAL A 56 -9.24 -20.97 -30.23
CA VAL A 56 -9.39 -19.56 -29.84
C VAL A 56 -8.14 -19.03 -29.14
N TYR A 57 -7.56 -19.82 -28.23
CA TYR A 57 -6.32 -19.44 -27.54
C TYR A 57 -5.15 -19.27 -28.52
N SER A 58 -4.98 -20.22 -29.44
CA SER A 58 -3.97 -20.14 -30.49
C SER A 58 -4.17 -18.90 -31.36
N TRP A 59 -5.40 -18.64 -31.81
CA TRP A 59 -5.71 -17.45 -32.61
C TRP A 59 -5.36 -16.15 -31.87
N PHE A 60 -5.73 -16.03 -30.58
CA PHE A 60 -5.39 -14.86 -29.78
C PHE A 60 -3.87 -14.69 -29.60
N TYR A 61 -3.17 -15.80 -29.37
CA TYR A 61 -1.71 -15.83 -29.21
C TYR A 61 -0.98 -15.32 -30.46
N TYR A 62 -1.37 -15.82 -31.64
CA TYR A 62 -0.76 -15.42 -32.92
C TYR A 62 -1.18 -14.01 -33.36
N SER A 63 -2.43 -13.62 -33.11
CA SER A 63 -2.95 -12.33 -33.59
C SER A 63 -2.52 -11.14 -32.73
N PHE A 64 -2.42 -11.32 -31.40
CA PHE A 64 -2.20 -10.19 -30.49
C PHE A 64 -0.88 -10.30 -29.71
N LYS A 65 -0.61 -11.46 -29.10
CA LYS A 65 0.53 -11.58 -28.18
C LYS A 65 1.88 -11.51 -28.90
N ILE A 66 2.05 -12.21 -30.02
CA ILE A 66 3.30 -12.17 -30.81
C ILE A 66 3.58 -10.75 -31.37
N PRO A 67 2.63 -10.09 -32.06
CA PRO A 67 2.85 -8.73 -32.54
C PRO A 67 3.15 -7.73 -31.42
N GLN A 68 2.45 -7.82 -30.28
CA GLN A 68 2.71 -6.96 -29.12
C GLN A 68 4.14 -7.14 -28.58
N GLN A 69 4.62 -8.38 -28.47
CA GLN A 69 6.00 -8.63 -28.03
C GLN A 69 7.04 -8.09 -29.02
N PHE A 70 6.77 -8.20 -30.32
CA PHE A 70 7.63 -7.63 -31.34
C PHE A 70 7.69 -6.09 -31.22
N VAL A 71 6.53 -5.44 -31.10
CA VAL A 71 6.44 -3.97 -30.94
C VAL A 71 7.14 -3.51 -29.66
N ASN A 72 6.94 -4.18 -28.53
CA ASN A 72 7.63 -3.86 -27.28
C ASN A 72 9.15 -3.97 -27.43
N LYS A 73 9.65 -5.05 -28.04
CA LYS A 73 11.08 -5.22 -28.32
C LYS A 73 11.61 -4.13 -29.25
N LEU A 74 10.83 -3.74 -30.26
CA LEU A 74 11.20 -2.66 -31.17
C LEU A 74 11.28 -1.31 -30.45
N PHE A 75 10.32 -1.00 -29.56
CA PHE A 75 10.39 0.20 -28.73
C PHE A 75 11.57 0.18 -27.78
N ASP A 76 11.87 -0.97 -27.16
CA ASP A 76 13.02 -1.13 -26.27
C ASP A 76 14.35 -0.91 -27.00
N THR A 77 14.47 -1.36 -28.26
CA THR A 77 15.70 -1.15 -29.07
C THR A 77 15.82 0.26 -29.63
N ILE A 78 14.71 0.89 -30.02
CA ILE A 78 14.67 2.28 -30.51
C ILE A 78 14.80 3.28 -29.36
N SER A 79 14.40 2.91 -28.14
CA SER A 79 14.51 3.76 -26.96
C SER A 79 15.97 4.12 -26.67
N VAL A 80 16.38 5.29 -27.16
CA VAL A 80 17.67 5.93 -26.86
C VAL A 80 17.70 6.49 -25.42
N GLN A 81 16.65 6.25 -24.62
CA GLN A 81 16.62 6.73 -23.24
C GLN A 81 17.67 6.00 -22.42
N LYS A 82 18.80 6.67 -22.23
CA LYS A 82 19.81 6.24 -21.25
C LYS A 82 19.10 6.07 -19.91
N PRO A 83 19.26 4.92 -19.24
CA PRO A 83 18.63 4.70 -17.95
C PRO A 83 19.03 5.84 -17.00
N ARG A 84 18.05 6.43 -16.32
CA ARG A 84 18.29 7.52 -15.35
C ARG A 84 18.14 6.97 -13.93
N ARG A 85 19.00 7.42 -13.03
CA ARG A 85 18.88 7.09 -11.60
C ARG A 85 17.84 8.00 -10.96
N TYR A 86 16.94 7.40 -10.20
CA TYR A 86 16.01 8.09 -9.32
C TYR A 86 16.26 7.65 -7.87
N PHE A 87 16.17 8.60 -6.94
CA PHE A 87 16.41 8.34 -5.52
C PHE A 87 15.16 8.65 -4.70
N HIS A 88 14.88 7.80 -3.72
CA HIS A 88 13.86 8.08 -2.72
C HIS A 88 14.34 9.18 -1.79
N ARG A 89 13.57 10.29 -1.72
CA ARG A 89 13.86 11.39 -0.80
C ARG A 89 13.68 10.92 0.65
N LYS A 90 14.71 11.11 1.47
CA LYS A 90 14.64 10.91 2.92
C LYS A 90 14.51 12.27 3.58
N LEU A 91 13.46 12.43 4.37
CA LEU A 91 13.22 13.64 5.15
C LEU A 91 13.51 13.34 6.62
N PRO A 92 14.36 14.13 7.30
CA PRO A 92 14.55 13.97 8.73
C PRO A 92 13.26 14.30 9.48
N ARG A 93 13.12 13.75 10.68
CA ARG A 93 12.04 14.15 11.59
C ARG A 93 12.31 15.57 12.11
N VAL A 94 11.23 16.30 12.31
CA VAL A 94 11.16 17.63 12.90
C VAL A 94 10.46 17.48 14.26
N PRO A 95 10.71 18.35 15.25
CA PRO A 95 9.92 18.39 16.49
C PRO A 95 8.41 18.42 16.19
N GLU A 96 7.65 17.76 17.05
CA GLU A 96 6.20 17.66 16.88
C GLU A 96 5.49 18.89 17.46
N ILE A 97 4.22 19.08 17.09
CA ILE A 97 3.47 20.31 17.37
C ILE A 97 3.31 20.63 18.88
N TRP A 98 3.46 19.65 19.77
CA TRP A 98 3.38 19.87 21.22
C TRP A 98 4.70 20.30 21.86
N GLU A 99 5.82 20.20 21.14
CA GLU A 99 7.14 20.65 21.60
C GLU A 99 7.41 22.10 21.21
N CYS A 100 6.71 22.60 20.18
CA CYS A 100 6.82 23.98 19.73
C CYS A 100 6.22 24.98 20.73
N ALA A 101 6.89 26.12 20.89
CA ALA A 101 6.32 27.29 21.56
C ALA A 101 5.17 27.89 20.73
N LEU A 102 4.25 28.61 21.39
CA LEU A 102 3.05 29.15 20.73
C LEU A 102 3.35 30.35 19.81
N ASP A 103 4.43 31.06 20.09
CA ASP A 103 4.94 32.22 19.37
C ASP A 103 5.91 31.85 18.23
N ASP A 104 6.53 30.67 18.29
CA ASP A 104 7.43 30.17 17.25
C ASP A 104 6.66 29.63 16.04
N MET A 105 6.36 30.53 15.10
CA MET A 105 5.68 30.20 13.85
C MET A 105 6.51 29.31 12.91
N VAL A 106 7.84 29.31 13.04
CA VAL A 106 8.72 28.47 12.19
C VAL A 106 8.61 27.02 12.63
N CYS A 107 8.74 26.75 13.94
CA CYS A 107 8.55 25.40 14.48
C CYS A 107 7.15 24.85 14.15
N VAL A 108 6.11 25.66 14.36
CA VAL A 108 4.72 25.28 14.05
C VAL A 108 4.56 24.94 12.56
N TYR A 109 5.13 25.75 11.67
CA TYR A 109 5.08 25.50 10.23
C TYR A 109 5.76 24.17 9.85
N GLU A 110 6.96 23.91 10.36
CA GLU A 110 7.68 22.68 10.05
C GLU A 110 6.97 21.44 10.58
N ALA A 111 6.42 21.51 11.80
CA ALA A 111 5.62 20.46 12.40
C ALA A 111 4.34 20.17 11.60
N GLU A 112 3.64 21.21 11.13
CA GLU A 112 2.48 21.06 10.25
C GLU A 112 2.85 20.42 8.91
N LYS A 113 3.99 20.79 8.33
CA LYS A 113 4.49 20.14 7.10
C LYS A 113 4.89 18.69 7.33
N GLN A 114 5.44 18.35 8.49
CA GLN A 114 5.73 16.95 8.84
C GLN A 114 4.43 16.15 8.95
N PHE A 115 3.44 16.68 9.66
CA PHE A 115 2.12 16.09 9.81
C PHE A 115 1.41 15.88 8.45
N ASP A 116 1.47 16.86 7.55
CA ASP A 116 0.88 16.72 6.21
C ASP A 116 1.51 15.58 5.39
N ARG A 117 2.82 15.37 5.56
CA ARG A 117 3.53 14.26 4.91
C ARG A 117 3.14 12.93 5.52
N ASP A 118 3.13 12.83 6.85
CA ASP A 118 2.74 11.61 7.55
C ASP A 118 1.30 11.21 7.23
N ARG A 119 0.39 12.18 7.12
CA ARG A 119 -1.00 11.94 6.70
C ARG A 119 -1.09 11.34 5.29
N LYS A 120 -0.28 11.81 4.34
CA LYS A 120 -0.24 11.25 2.98
C LYS A 120 0.33 9.83 2.98
N VAL A 121 1.35 9.57 3.80
CA VAL A 121 1.90 8.22 3.96
C VAL A 121 0.85 7.27 4.54
N ASP A 122 0.14 7.68 5.59
CA ASP A 122 -0.94 6.89 6.20
C ASP A 122 -2.08 6.59 5.20
N GLN A 123 -2.41 7.53 4.31
CA GLN A 123 -3.38 7.31 3.22
C GLN A 123 -2.90 6.27 2.21
N GLU A 124 -1.62 6.28 1.82
CA GLU A 124 -1.06 5.28 0.92
C GLU A 124 -0.98 3.89 1.59
N VAL A 125 -0.76 3.82 2.91
CA VAL A 125 -0.82 2.56 3.65
C VAL A 125 -2.21 1.92 3.54
N LEU A 126 -3.28 2.70 3.76
CA LEU A 126 -4.65 2.22 3.55
C LEU A 126 -4.88 1.76 2.10
N ARG A 127 -4.42 2.55 1.13
CA ARG A 127 -4.54 2.19 -0.29
C ARG A 127 -3.87 0.86 -0.61
N ILE A 128 -2.70 0.58 -0.02
CA ILE A 128 -1.99 -0.70 -0.19
C ILE A 128 -2.78 -1.85 0.42
N LEU A 129 -3.30 -1.69 1.64
CA LEU A 129 -4.12 -2.73 2.28
C LEU A 129 -5.40 -3.02 1.49
N ASN A 130 -6.08 -1.98 0.99
CA ASN A 130 -7.27 -2.15 0.15
C ASN A 130 -6.95 -2.94 -1.12
N LYS A 131 -5.80 -2.68 -1.77
CA LYS A 131 -5.35 -3.46 -2.92
C LYS A 131 -5.09 -4.93 -2.56
N ARG A 132 -4.54 -5.20 -1.36
CA ARG A 132 -4.34 -6.58 -0.87
C ARG A 132 -5.66 -7.31 -0.66
N VAL A 133 -6.66 -6.64 -0.07
CA VAL A 133 -8.01 -7.20 0.10
C VAL A 133 -8.64 -7.51 -1.26
N GLN A 134 -8.62 -6.55 -2.19
CA GLN A 134 -9.18 -6.71 -3.54
C GLN A 134 -8.52 -7.87 -4.30
N ALA A 135 -7.20 -7.97 -4.22
CA ALA A 135 -6.47 -9.06 -4.86
C ALA A 135 -6.82 -10.43 -4.26
N CYS A 136 -6.89 -10.52 -2.93
CA CYS A 136 -7.28 -11.76 -2.25
C CYS A 136 -8.70 -12.18 -2.64
N GLN A 137 -9.63 -11.22 -2.73
CA GLN A 137 -11.01 -11.48 -3.17
C GLN A 137 -11.05 -11.95 -4.63
N ALA A 138 -10.28 -11.31 -5.52
CA ALA A 138 -10.21 -11.69 -6.93
C ALA A 138 -9.65 -13.11 -7.13
N LEU A 139 -8.70 -13.54 -6.30
CA LEU A 139 -8.09 -14.87 -6.37
C LEU A 139 -9.00 -15.97 -5.83
N ASN A 140 -9.70 -15.72 -4.71
CA ASN A 140 -10.48 -16.74 -4.01
C ASN A 140 -11.97 -16.76 -4.39
N GLY A 141 -12.47 -15.72 -5.07
CA GLY A 141 -13.87 -15.63 -5.51
C GLY A 141 -14.86 -15.81 -4.35
N GLU A 142 -15.72 -16.83 -4.46
CA GLU A 142 -16.76 -17.15 -3.48
C GLU A 142 -16.19 -17.53 -2.11
N ASN A 143 -15.04 -18.21 -2.06
CA ASN A 143 -14.38 -18.60 -0.82
C ASN A 143 -13.57 -17.47 -0.15
N SER A 144 -13.67 -16.24 -0.67
CA SER A 144 -12.91 -15.09 -0.15
C SER A 144 -13.21 -14.75 1.30
N ASN A 145 -14.37 -15.12 1.84
CA ASN A 145 -14.70 -14.86 3.25
C ASN A 145 -13.83 -15.65 4.22
N ILE A 146 -13.44 -16.88 3.85
CA ILE A 146 -12.62 -17.74 4.70
C ILE A 146 -11.15 -17.40 4.49
N TYR A 147 -10.68 -17.41 3.24
CA TYR A 147 -9.26 -17.23 2.93
C TYR A 147 -8.74 -15.81 3.13
N CYS A 148 -9.60 -14.79 2.96
CA CYS A 148 -9.18 -13.39 3.10
C CYS A 148 -9.50 -12.76 4.46
N ALA A 149 -9.90 -13.56 5.45
CA ALA A 149 -10.31 -13.06 6.77
C ALA A 149 -9.22 -12.22 7.45
N GLU A 150 -7.98 -12.69 7.44
CA GLU A 150 -6.84 -12.00 8.08
C GLU A 150 -6.55 -10.65 7.42
N VAL A 151 -6.49 -10.61 6.09
CA VAL A 151 -6.19 -9.38 5.33
C VAL A 151 -7.31 -8.35 5.51
N LYS A 152 -8.57 -8.79 5.51
CA LYS A 152 -9.73 -7.93 5.80
C LYS A 152 -9.68 -7.38 7.22
N GLU A 153 -9.32 -8.20 8.20
CA GLU A 153 -9.21 -7.73 9.59
C GLU A 153 -8.08 -6.70 9.76
N LEU A 154 -6.93 -6.91 9.10
CA LEU A 154 -5.83 -5.95 9.11
C LEU A 154 -6.23 -4.61 8.47
N GLU A 155 -6.97 -4.65 7.35
CA GLU A 155 -7.52 -3.46 6.70
C GLU A 155 -8.50 -2.73 7.62
N ARG A 156 -9.46 -3.45 8.22
CA ARG A 156 -10.42 -2.90 9.18
C ARG A 156 -9.74 -2.26 10.39
N GLN A 157 -8.71 -2.89 10.96
CA GLN A 157 -7.94 -2.34 12.07
C GLN A 157 -7.23 -1.05 11.67
N THR A 158 -6.63 -1.03 10.47
CA THR A 158 -5.90 0.13 9.96
C THR A 158 -6.83 1.28 9.62
N GLU A 159 -7.99 0.99 9.00
CA GLU A 159 -9.03 1.99 8.73
C GLU A 159 -9.55 2.59 10.04
N ASN A 160 -9.79 1.77 11.07
CA ASN A 160 -10.17 2.27 12.39
C ASN A 160 -9.08 3.14 13.02
N ALA A 161 -7.81 2.74 12.96
CA ALA A 161 -6.70 3.55 13.47
C ALA A 161 -6.60 4.90 12.72
N TRP A 162 -6.75 4.88 11.39
CA TRP A 162 -6.77 6.07 10.57
C TRP A 162 -7.94 6.99 10.90
N ARG A 163 -9.16 6.45 11.05
CA ARG A 163 -10.37 7.20 11.44
C ARG A 163 -10.24 7.77 12.85
N ILE A 164 -9.65 7.04 13.79
CA ILE A 164 -9.37 7.57 15.14
C ILE A 164 -8.45 8.80 15.04
N LYS A 165 -7.41 8.76 14.21
CA LYS A 165 -6.45 9.87 14.05
C LYS A 165 -7.01 11.04 13.25
N TYR A 166 -7.66 10.79 12.11
CA TYR A 166 -8.01 11.79 11.10
C TYR A 166 -9.50 11.95 10.83
N GLY A 167 -10.38 11.14 11.43
CA GLY A 167 -11.83 11.27 11.28
C GLY A 167 -12.38 12.52 11.98
N ASP A 168 -13.52 13.02 11.51
CA ASP A 168 -14.36 14.02 12.20
C ASP A 168 -13.70 15.37 12.56
N ILE A 169 -12.57 15.71 11.93
CA ILE A 169 -11.82 16.98 12.18
C ILE A 169 -12.18 18.11 11.20
N GLY A 170 -13.10 17.85 10.27
CA GLY A 170 -13.58 18.79 9.24
C GLY A 170 -12.66 18.89 8.01
N THR A 171 -12.93 19.87 7.14
CA THR A 171 -12.22 20.06 5.86
C THR A 171 -10.79 20.57 6.03
N THR A 172 -10.57 21.48 6.99
CA THR A 172 -9.25 22.05 7.28
C THR A 172 -8.54 21.23 8.35
N ILE A 173 -7.81 20.21 7.92
CA ILE A 173 -7.06 19.31 8.79
C ILE A 173 -5.71 19.94 9.13
N SER A 174 -5.40 20.09 10.42
CA SER A 174 -4.10 20.57 10.91
C SER A 174 -3.58 19.72 12.08
N ALA A 175 -2.27 19.77 12.31
CA ALA A 175 -1.63 19.07 13.42
C ALA A 175 -2.24 19.47 14.77
N ARG A 176 -2.57 20.76 14.94
CA ARG A 176 -3.19 21.30 16.15
C ARG A 176 -4.57 20.71 16.43
N LYS A 177 -5.41 20.53 15.40
CA LYS A 177 -6.74 19.92 15.57
C LYS A 177 -6.63 18.44 15.94
N VAL A 178 -5.74 17.71 15.29
CA VAL A 178 -5.49 16.30 15.60
C VAL A 178 -4.95 16.14 17.03
N LEU A 179 -4.05 17.03 17.47
CA LEU A 179 -3.57 17.06 18.84
C LEU A 179 -4.72 17.30 19.84
N ASN A 180 -5.62 18.23 19.56
CA ASN A 180 -6.79 18.48 20.42
C ASN A 180 -7.72 17.27 20.47
N LYS A 181 -7.95 16.59 19.34
CA LYS A 181 -8.71 15.33 19.30
C LYS A 181 -8.04 14.25 20.17
N GLN A 182 -6.73 14.09 20.05
CA GLN A 182 -5.95 13.15 20.85
C GLN A 182 -6.05 13.46 22.35
N LYS A 183 -5.93 14.74 22.73
CA LYS A 183 -6.10 15.21 24.11
C LYS A 183 -7.48 14.87 24.66
N ASN A 184 -8.54 15.14 23.91
CA ASN A 184 -9.92 14.83 24.32
C ASN A 184 -10.09 13.32 24.59
N ARG A 185 -9.54 12.47 23.72
CA ARG A 185 -9.55 11.02 23.91
C ARG A 185 -8.80 10.61 25.19
N PHE A 186 -7.66 11.23 25.49
CA PHE A 186 -6.93 10.95 26.74
C PHE A 186 -7.67 11.40 28.00
N ILE A 187 -8.40 12.51 27.93
CA ILE A 187 -9.23 12.99 29.05
C ILE A 187 -10.40 12.03 29.27
N GLU A 188 -11.08 11.62 28.20
CA GLU A 188 -12.18 10.67 28.24
C GLU A 188 -11.74 9.31 28.80
N THR A 189 -10.63 8.76 28.33
CA THR A 189 -10.12 7.46 28.82
C THR A 189 -9.80 7.51 30.31
N ARG A 190 -9.22 8.62 30.79
CA ARG A 190 -8.96 8.84 32.23
C ARG A 190 -10.26 8.96 33.02
N TYR A 191 -11.24 9.68 32.50
CA TYR A 191 -12.54 9.82 33.13
C TYR A 191 -13.24 8.46 33.27
N LEU A 192 -13.32 7.69 32.20
CA LEU A 192 -13.92 6.35 32.18
C LEU A 192 -13.20 5.39 33.14
N ALA A 193 -11.86 5.39 33.13
CA ALA A 193 -11.09 4.58 34.07
C ALA A 193 -11.37 4.96 35.54
N SER A 194 -11.53 6.25 35.84
CA SER A 194 -11.90 6.70 37.19
C SER A 194 -13.32 6.32 37.59
N LYS A 195 -14.23 6.21 36.62
CA LYS A 195 -15.62 5.82 36.84
C LYS A 195 -15.70 4.31 37.11
N ASN A 196 -15.02 3.51 36.30
CA ASN A 196 -14.97 2.05 36.46
C ASN A 196 -14.37 1.65 37.82
N LYS A 197 -13.32 2.34 38.27
CA LYS A 197 -12.77 2.11 39.62
C LYS A 197 -13.76 2.43 40.74
N ARG A 198 -14.59 3.47 40.57
CA ARG A 198 -15.63 3.83 41.55
C ARG A 198 -16.76 2.80 41.60
N THR A 199 -17.18 2.29 40.43
CA THR A 199 -18.18 1.22 40.37
C THR A 199 -17.65 -0.06 40.99
N GLU A 200 -16.38 -0.43 40.71
CA GLU A 200 -15.74 -1.59 41.35
C GLU A 200 -15.70 -1.50 42.88
N THR A 201 -15.47 -0.31 43.45
CA THR A 201 -15.50 -0.11 44.91
C THR A 201 -16.90 -0.08 45.52
N GLU A 202 -17.93 0.23 44.73
CA GLU A 202 -19.33 0.21 45.18
C GLU A 202 -19.94 -1.20 45.13
N ASP A 203 -19.37 -2.09 44.31
CA ASP A 203 -19.79 -3.48 44.12
C ASP A 203 -19.04 -4.49 45.03
N GLU A 204 -18.07 -4.06 45.83
CA GLU A 204 -17.43 -4.87 46.89
C GLU A 204 -18.26 -4.83 48.19
N PRO A 205 -18.73 -5.98 48.75
CA PRO A 205 -19.60 -6.05 49.93
C PRO A 205 -18.92 -5.71 51.26
#